data_AF-A0AAD4PK95-F1
#
_entry.id   AF-A0AAD4PK95-F1
#
_cell.length_a   1.000
_cell.length_b   1.000
_cell.length_c   1.000
_cell.angle_alpha   90.00
_cell.angle_beta   90.00
_cell.angle_gamma   90.00
#
_symmetry.space_group_name_H-M   'P 1'
#
loop_
_entity.id
_entity.type
_entity.pdbx_description
1 polymer ?
#
loop_
_entity_poly.entity_id
_entity_poly.type
_entity_poly.pdbx_seq_one_letter_code
_entity_poly.pdbx_strand_id
1 'polypeptide(L)'
;MSSKADKLLKQAIKEQQKRIRPGECLKYVRLVLDASLLHHFLGQELITQLNRSDLKYEIRSLPATNCIVWERNVGQQTFVAGSADLADAWRMEQQVLRLFNETEFQRSIKEHNLGCIGVKLHEAFAMPNCQFTVVVPRLRQSKNNSNEANALIELQLLQQLHVEQLPSPHAQELLALLQRYTKAIAETPYKQQRQEILGSFKKYLANDNKQCVRVEQGLGYGRLWQQHLNRLPMVTLEVAESIIAQYPCPKRLLQHFDNDPNAIQVLADIKIKRTNGPEPLQSQRRIGNVLSSKLHTLYNARDPNTLI
;
A
#
# COMPACT_ATOMS: atom_id res chain seq x y z
N MET A 1 -8.79 -37.62 19.29
CA MET A 1 -7.76 -37.79 18.25
C MET A 1 -8.23 -37.08 17.00
N SER A 2 -7.43 -36.18 16.41
CA SER A 2 -7.82 -35.44 15.19
C SER A 2 -7.93 -36.39 14.00
N SER A 3 -9.04 -36.32 13.25
CA SER A 3 -9.31 -37.19 12.11
C SER A 3 -8.26 -37.02 11.02
N LYS A 4 -8.04 -38.05 10.18
CA LYS A 4 -7.16 -37.95 9.00
C LYS A 4 -7.58 -36.78 8.09
N ALA A 5 -8.88 -36.52 8.00
CA ALA A 5 -9.43 -35.38 7.28
C ALA A 5 -8.99 -34.02 7.88
N ASP A 6 -9.05 -33.87 9.20
CA ASP A 6 -8.62 -32.64 9.88
C ASP A 6 -7.13 -32.34 9.66
N LYS A 7 -6.29 -33.38 9.66
CA LYS A 7 -4.85 -33.23 9.41
C LYS A 7 -4.59 -32.72 7.99
N LEU A 8 -5.28 -33.29 7.00
CA LEU A 8 -5.19 -32.85 5.59
C LEU A 8 -5.70 -31.42 5.42
N LEU A 9 -6.82 -31.07 6.06
CA LEU A 9 -7.36 -29.71 6.02
C LEU A 9 -6.39 -28.69 6.60
N LYS A 10 -5.80 -28.97 7.77
CA LYS A 10 -4.78 -28.09 8.40
C LYS A 10 -3.55 -27.94 7.52
N GLN A 11 -3.11 -29.02 6.87
CA GLN A 11 -1.99 -28.97 5.95
C GLN A 11 -2.31 -28.09 4.74
N ALA A 12 -3.47 -28.26 4.11
CA ALA A 12 -3.91 -27.45 2.97
C ALA A 12 -4.00 -25.95 3.33
N ILE A 13 -4.54 -25.62 4.52
CA ILE A 13 -4.58 -24.24 5.03
C ILE A 13 -3.16 -23.68 5.21
N LYS A 14 -2.24 -24.45 5.81
CA LYS A 14 -0.85 -24.02 6.02
C LYS A 14 -0.13 -23.77 4.70
N GLU A 15 -0.33 -24.64 3.72
CA GLU A 15 0.22 -24.47 2.37
C GLU A 15 -0.35 -23.23 1.69
N GLN A 16 -1.66 -22.99 1.79
CA GLN A 16 -2.27 -21.80 1.22
C GLN A 16 -1.77 -20.51 1.89
N GLN A 17 -1.60 -20.51 3.21
CA GLN A 17 -1.01 -19.39 3.95
C GLN A 17 0.44 -19.12 3.55
N LYS A 18 1.22 -20.17 3.30
CA LYS A 18 2.59 -20.07 2.79
C LYS A 18 2.64 -19.35 1.43
N ARG A 19 1.67 -19.62 0.55
CA ARG A 19 1.60 -19.01 -0.79
C ARG A 19 1.36 -17.51 -0.80
N ILE A 20 0.77 -16.96 0.26
CA ILE A 20 0.47 -15.51 0.37
C ILE A 20 1.43 -14.77 1.30
N ARG A 21 2.25 -15.47 2.07
CA ARG A 21 3.16 -14.88 3.07
C ARG A 21 4.22 -13.98 2.41
N PRO A 22 4.44 -12.75 2.92
CA PRO A 22 5.52 -11.88 2.45
C PRO A 22 6.89 -12.58 2.52
N GLY A 23 7.69 -12.41 1.47
CA GLY A 23 8.98 -13.09 1.31
C GLY A 23 8.89 -14.48 0.65
N GLU A 24 7.75 -15.16 0.72
CA GLU A 24 7.53 -16.45 0.04
C GLU A 24 6.57 -16.33 -1.15
N CYS A 25 5.63 -15.39 -1.09
CA CYS A 25 4.53 -15.22 -2.05
C CYS A 25 4.98 -15.03 -3.50
N LEU A 26 6.12 -14.39 -3.73
CA LEU A 26 6.68 -14.19 -5.07
C LEU A 26 6.96 -15.50 -5.82
N LYS A 27 7.19 -16.61 -5.10
CA LYS A 27 7.42 -17.93 -5.72
C LYS A 27 6.18 -18.46 -6.45
N TYR A 28 5.00 -17.95 -6.08
CA TYR A 28 3.70 -18.43 -6.53
C TYR A 28 3.01 -17.44 -7.47
N VAL A 29 3.69 -16.37 -7.88
CA VAL A 29 3.18 -15.41 -8.86
C VAL A 29 4.09 -15.41 -10.08
N ARG A 30 3.49 -15.33 -11.27
CA ARG A 30 4.21 -15.17 -12.53
C ARG A 30 3.55 -14.10 -13.39
N LEU A 31 4.36 -13.51 -14.27
CA LEU A 31 3.88 -12.71 -15.39
C LEU A 31 3.42 -13.64 -16.52
N VAL A 32 2.41 -13.21 -17.27
CA VAL A 32 2.08 -13.78 -18.57
C VAL A 32 2.10 -12.65 -19.58
N LEU A 33 3.04 -12.73 -20.52
CA LEU A 33 3.27 -11.73 -21.56
C LEU A 33 2.54 -12.18 -22.81
N ASP A 34 1.79 -11.26 -23.42
CA ASP A 34 1.19 -11.52 -24.72
C ASP A 34 2.26 -11.76 -25.79
N ALA A 35 2.03 -12.77 -26.64
CA ALA A 35 2.97 -13.17 -27.68
C ALA A 35 3.29 -12.04 -28.69
N SER A 36 2.38 -11.07 -28.90
CA SER A 36 2.66 -9.94 -29.81
C SER A 36 3.81 -9.05 -29.34
N LEU A 37 4.17 -9.09 -28.05
CA LEU A 37 5.33 -8.38 -27.50
C LEU A 37 6.66 -8.87 -28.11
N LEU A 38 6.70 -10.10 -28.64
CA LEU A 38 7.87 -10.62 -29.37
C LEU A 38 8.17 -9.82 -30.64
N HIS A 39 7.15 -9.21 -31.25
CA HIS A 39 7.31 -8.40 -32.46
C HIS A 39 7.65 -6.94 -32.16
N HIS A 40 7.72 -6.58 -30.88
CA HIS A 40 7.93 -5.22 -30.44
C HIS A 40 9.34 -5.02 -29.88
N PHE A 41 10.06 -3.98 -30.30
CA PHE A 41 11.43 -3.70 -29.81
C PHE A 41 11.49 -3.59 -28.27
N LEU A 42 10.57 -2.83 -27.68
CA LEU A 42 10.45 -2.72 -26.22
C LEU A 42 10.17 -4.08 -25.55
N GLY A 43 9.40 -4.95 -26.20
CA GLY A 43 9.08 -6.28 -25.67
C GLY A 43 10.28 -7.22 -25.71
N GLN A 44 11.04 -7.22 -26.80
CA GLN A 44 12.28 -7.99 -26.93
C GLN A 44 13.34 -7.57 -25.90
N GLU A 45 13.52 -6.27 -25.71
CA GLU A 45 14.44 -5.74 -24.69
C GLU A 45 13.93 -6.10 -23.27
N LEU A 46 12.63 -5.95 -23.00
CA LEU A 46 12.04 -6.37 -21.73
C LEU A 46 12.31 -7.86 -21.45
N ILE A 47 12.11 -8.74 -22.42
CA ILE A 47 12.35 -10.19 -22.27
C ILE A 47 13.82 -10.47 -21.98
N THR A 48 14.74 -9.77 -22.65
CA THR A 48 16.18 -9.87 -22.37
C THR A 48 16.51 -9.50 -20.93
N GLN A 49 15.85 -8.48 -20.38
CA GLN A 49 16.03 -8.11 -18.98
C GLN A 49 15.31 -9.04 -18.00
N LEU A 50 14.12 -9.54 -18.35
CA LEU A 50 13.38 -10.52 -17.55
C LEU A 50 14.17 -11.81 -17.35
N ASN A 51 14.87 -12.28 -18.39
CA ASN A 51 15.78 -13.43 -18.33
C ASN A 51 16.93 -13.28 -17.31
N ARG A 52 17.25 -12.05 -16.91
CA ARG A 52 18.28 -11.72 -15.92
C ARG A 52 17.69 -11.35 -14.56
N SER A 53 16.37 -11.44 -14.41
CA SER A 53 15.64 -11.06 -13.21
C SER A 53 15.06 -12.29 -12.49
N ASP A 54 14.63 -12.10 -11.24
CA ASP A 54 13.96 -13.15 -10.46
C ASP A 54 12.46 -13.28 -10.79
N LEU A 55 11.93 -12.50 -11.73
CA LEU A 55 10.52 -12.56 -12.10
C LEU A 55 10.27 -13.78 -12.98
N LYS A 56 9.36 -14.65 -12.50
CA LYS A 56 8.85 -15.76 -13.30
C LYS A 56 7.92 -15.21 -14.38
N TYR A 57 8.06 -15.70 -15.60
CA TYR A 57 7.17 -15.32 -16.67
C TYR A 57 6.89 -16.47 -17.64
N GLU A 58 5.77 -16.35 -18.36
CA GLU A 58 5.39 -17.19 -19.49
C GLU A 58 4.99 -16.28 -20.66
N ILE A 59 5.20 -16.74 -21.89
CA ILE A 59 4.75 -16.03 -23.10
C ILE A 59 3.70 -16.89 -23.78
N ARG A 60 2.51 -16.33 -24.02
CA ARG A 60 1.43 -16.99 -24.78
C ARG A 60 0.47 -15.95 -25.35
N SER A 61 -0.45 -16.37 -26.21
CA SER A 61 -1.51 -15.48 -26.69
C SER A 61 -2.45 -15.10 -25.54
N LEU A 62 -2.71 -13.81 -25.37
CA LEU A 62 -3.73 -13.27 -24.47
C LEU A 62 -4.96 -12.78 -25.27
N PRO A 63 -6.11 -12.55 -24.59
CA PRO A 63 -7.31 -12.00 -25.22
C PRO A 63 -7.13 -10.64 -25.91
N ALA A 64 -6.09 -9.89 -25.54
CA ALA A 64 -5.71 -8.62 -26.18
C ALA A 64 -4.20 -8.52 -26.35
N THR A 65 -3.77 -7.87 -27.44
CA THR A 65 -2.36 -7.72 -27.80
C THR A 65 -1.64 -6.71 -26.92
N ASN A 66 -0.30 -6.82 -26.86
CA ASN A 66 0.59 -5.99 -26.05
C ASN A 66 0.21 -5.91 -24.57
N CYS A 67 -0.46 -6.95 -24.06
CA CYS A 67 -0.86 -7.04 -22.66
C CYS A 67 0.13 -7.87 -21.84
N ILE A 68 0.20 -7.55 -20.56
CA ILE A 68 0.87 -8.33 -19.53
C ILE A 68 -0.13 -8.52 -18.40
N VAL A 69 -0.29 -9.76 -17.96
CA VAL A 69 -1.15 -10.11 -16.82
C VAL A 69 -0.33 -10.88 -15.78
N TRP A 70 -0.91 -11.06 -14.59
CA TRP A 70 -0.32 -11.88 -13.54
C TRP A 70 -1.16 -13.11 -13.31
N GLU A 71 -0.51 -14.22 -12.99
CA GLU A 71 -1.16 -15.42 -12.50
C GLU A 71 -0.58 -15.84 -11.17
N ARG A 72 -1.44 -16.39 -10.31
CA ARG A 72 -1.05 -17.00 -9.05
C ARG A 72 -1.30 -18.50 -9.07
N ASN A 73 -0.32 -19.26 -8.62
CA ASN A 73 -0.46 -20.68 -8.33
C ASN A 73 -1.39 -20.88 -7.12
N VAL A 74 -2.46 -21.64 -7.30
CA VAL A 74 -3.44 -21.96 -6.25
C VAL A 74 -3.31 -23.40 -5.75
N GLY A 75 -2.17 -24.04 -6.03
CA GLY A 75 -1.85 -25.41 -5.68
C GLY A 75 -2.19 -26.42 -6.77
N GLN A 76 -2.00 -27.70 -6.45
CA GLN A 76 -2.22 -28.80 -7.39
C GLN A 76 -3.71 -29.15 -7.47
N GLN A 77 -4.44 -28.49 -8.37
CA GLN A 77 -5.90 -28.64 -8.52
C GLN A 77 -6.33 -29.10 -9.92
N THR A 78 -5.41 -29.20 -10.88
CA THR A 78 -5.70 -29.63 -12.26
C THR A 78 -5.13 -31.02 -12.49
N PHE A 79 -5.73 -31.83 -13.36
CA PHE A 79 -5.16 -33.13 -13.75
C PHE A 79 -4.11 -32.95 -14.84
N VAL A 80 -3.00 -33.67 -14.76
CA VAL A 80 -2.04 -33.80 -15.87
C VAL A 80 -2.68 -34.65 -16.96
N ALA A 81 -2.72 -34.15 -18.20
CA ALA A 81 -3.27 -34.90 -19.32
C ALA A 81 -2.55 -36.25 -19.48
N GLY A 82 -3.29 -37.36 -19.33
CA GLY A 82 -2.77 -38.71 -19.48
C GLY A 82 -2.11 -39.33 -18.23
N SER A 83 -2.22 -38.71 -17.05
CA SER A 83 -1.77 -39.33 -15.80
C SER A 83 -2.72 -39.04 -14.63
N ALA A 84 -2.62 -39.82 -13.54
CA ALA A 84 -3.37 -39.59 -12.31
C ALA A 84 -2.77 -38.46 -11.44
N ASP A 85 -1.71 -37.81 -11.90
CA ASP A 85 -0.99 -36.78 -11.15
C ASP A 85 -1.69 -35.43 -11.26
N LEU A 86 -1.63 -34.65 -10.17
CA LEU A 86 -2.19 -33.31 -10.12
C LEU A 86 -1.12 -32.28 -10.56
N ALA A 87 -1.46 -31.48 -11.57
CA ALA A 87 -0.72 -30.33 -12.02
C ALA A 87 -1.04 -29.08 -11.18
N ASP A 88 -0.10 -28.15 -11.19
CA ASP A 88 -0.30 -26.81 -10.65
C ASP A 88 -1.42 -26.07 -11.40
N ALA A 89 -2.40 -25.57 -10.64
CA ALA A 89 -3.42 -24.70 -11.14
C ALA A 89 -3.00 -23.23 -10.97
N TRP A 90 -3.19 -22.45 -12.04
CA TRP A 90 -2.88 -21.03 -12.09
C TRP A 90 -4.16 -20.23 -12.29
N ARG A 91 -4.33 -19.18 -11.51
CA ARG A 91 -5.46 -18.27 -11.59
C ARG A 91 -4.97 -16.89 -11.97
N MET A 92 -5.62 -16.28 -12.95
CA MET A 92 -5.37 -14.89 -13.34
C MET A 92 -5.73 -13.92 -12.19
N GLU A 93 -4.81 -13.00 -11.92
CA GLU A 93 -5.00 -11.88 -11.01
C GLU A 93 -5.80 -10.76 -11.67
N GLN A 94 -6.29 -9.81 -10.86
CA GLN A 94 -7.17 -8.74 -11.34
C GLN A 94 -6.43 -7.64 -12.11
N GLN A 95 -5.11 -7.68 -12.21
CA GLN A 95 -4.31 -6.62 -12.83
C GLN A 95 -3.99 -6.98 -14.28
N VAL A 96 -4.28 -6.03 -15.18
CA VAL A 96 -3.95 -6.10 -16.60
C VAL A 96 -3.17 -4.85 -16.97
N LEU A 97 -2.05 -5.03 -17.65
CA LEU A 97 -1.20 -3.95 -18.11
C LEU A 97 -1.12 -3.97 -19.63
N ARG A 98 -1.48 -2.86 -20.30
CA ARG A 98 -1.36 -2.71 -21.76
C ARG A 98 -0.23 -1.74 -22.09
N LEU A 99 0.74 -2.19 -22.87
CA LEU A 99 1.89 -1.40 -23.32
C LEU A 99 1.59 -0.67 -24.61
N PHE A 100 1.79 0.64 -24.65
CA PHE A 100 1.89 1.40 -25.89
C PHE A 100 3.35 1.60 -26.27
N ASN A 101 3.60 1.55 -27.57
CA ASN A 101 4.86 2.06 -28.11
C ASN A 101 4.72 3.50 -28.58
N GLU A 102 5.86 4.13 -28.88
CA GLU A 102 5.89 5.55 -29.22
C GLU A 102 5.11 5.84 -30.50
N THR A 103 5.25 4.99 -31.53
CA THR A 103 4.54 5.17 -32.80
C THR A 103 3.03 4.94 -32.68
N GLU A 104 2.61 3.93 -31.90
CA GLU A 104 1.22 3.58 -31.65
C GLU A 104 0.56 4.70 -30.85
N PHE A 105 1.21 5.16 -29.78
CA PHE A 105 0.67 6.23 -28.94
C PHE A 105 0.56 7.56 -29.70
N GLN A 106 1.61 7.96 -30.43
CA GLN A 106 1.57 9.16 -31.27
C GLN A 106 0.48 9.07 -32.34
N ARG A 107 0.31 7.91 -32.98
CA ARG A 107 -0.77 7.69 -33.95
C ARG A 107 -2.13 7.84 -33.28
N SER A 108 -2.34 7.18 -32.14
CA SER A 108 -3.60 7.24 -31.41
C SER A 108 -3.99 8.64 -30.94
N ILE A 109 -3.01 9.47 -30.56
CA ILE A 109 -3.24 10.89 -30.25
C ILE A 109 -3.68 11.65 -31.50
N LYS A 110 -2.99 11.45 -32.64
CA LYS A 110 -3.31 12.15 -33.91
C LYS A 110 -4.67 11.75 -34.47
N GLU A 111 -5.05 10.48 -34.32
CA GLU A 111 -6.29 9.91 -34.85
C GLU A 111 -7.47 10.00 -33.86
N HIS A 112 -7.24 10.51 -32.64
CA HIS A 112 -8.26 10.60 -31.58
C HIS A 112 -8.98 9.26 -31.31
N ASN A 113 -8.24 8.15 -31.33
CA ASN A 113 -8.81 6.80 -31.26
C ASN A 113 -8.65 6.11 -29.88
N LEU A 114 -8.29 6.88 -28.85
CA LEU A 114 -8.06 6.37 -27.49
C LEU A 114 -9.37 6.07 -26.73
N GLY A 115 -10.48 6.70 -27.12
CA GLY A 115 -11.77 6.66 -26.41
C GLY A 115 -12.50 5.32 -26.35
N CYS A 116 -11.93 4.24 -26.90
CA CYS A 116 -12.49 2.89 -26.82
C CYS A 116 -11.55 1.87 -26.16
N ILE A 117 -10.34 2.28 -25.74
CA ILE A 117 -9.35 1.35 -25.19
C ILE A 117 -9.88 0.72 -23.91
N GLY A 118 -10.51 1.49 -23.03
CA GLY A 118 -11.07 0.97 -21.79
C GLY A 118 -12.11 -0.10 -22.07
N VAL A 119 -13.07 0.18 -22.95
CA VAL A 119 -14.12 -0.77 -23.34
C VAL A 119 -13.53 -2.04 -23.93
N LYS A 120 -12.60 -1.94 -24.89
CA LYS A 120 -11.94 -3.10 -25.50
C LYS A 120 -11.19 -3.97 -24.50
N LEU A 121 -10.54 -3.36 -23.51
CA LEU A 121 -9.86 -4.11 -22.46
C LEU A 121 -10.83 -4.82 -21.52
N HIS A 122 -11.96 -4.18 -21.18
CA HIS A 122 -13.00 -4.82 -20.36
C HIS A 122 -13.68 -5.98 -21.10
N GLU A 123 -13.94 -5.82 -22.40
CA GLU A 123 -14.48 -6.89 -23.26
C GLU A 123 -13.52 -8.07 -23.38
N ALA A 124 -12.22 -7.80 -23.60
CA ALA A 124 -11.19 -8.83 -23.72
C ALA A 124 -10.93 -9.56 -22.40
N PHE A 125 -11.02 -8.85 -21.26
CA PHE A 125 -10.77 -9.40 -19.93
C PHE A 125 -12.01 -9.25 -19.04
N ALA A 126 -13.06 -10.00 -19.39
CA ALA A 126 -14.38 -10.00 -18.74
C ALA A 126 -14.42 -10.63 -17.34
N MET A 127 -13.46 -10.27 -16.49
CA MET A 127 -13.33 -10.71 -15.10
C MET A 127 -13.80 -9.59 -14.16
N PRO A 128 -14.47 -9.93 -13.03
CA PRO A 128 -14.94 -8.92 -12.10
C PRO A 128 -13.77 -8.20 -11.41
N ASN A 129 -13.92 -6.90 -11.22
CA ASN A 129 -12.95 -6.03 -10.54
C ASN A 129 -11.55 -5.98 -11.18
N CYS A 130 -11.46 -6.18 -12.50
CA CYS A 130 -10.21 -5.96 -13.22
C CYS A 130 -9.75 -4.51 -13.11
N GLN A 131 -8.46 -4.33 -12.89
CA GLN A 131 -7.76 -3.05 -12.84
C GLN A 131 -6.84 -2.96 -14.06
N PHE A 132 -7.11 -1.99 -14.91
CA PHE A 132 -6.37 -1.79 -16.14
C PHE A 132 -5.35 -0.67 -15.97
N THR A 133 -4.09 -0.99 -16.25
CA THR A 133 -3.01 -0.01 -16.35
C THR A 133 -2.58 0.11 -17.81
N VAL A 134 -2.63 1.32 -18.35
CA VAL A 134 -2.08 1.64 -19.66
C VAL A 134 -0.72 2.30 -19.47
N VAL A 135 0.30 1.72 -20.07
CA VAL A 135 1.67 2.20 -19.98
C VAL A 135 2.05 2.84 -21.29
N VAL A 136 2.37 4.13 -21.26
CA VAL A 136 2.68 4.94 -22.44
C VAL A 136 4.10 5.48 -22.35
N PRO A 137 4.82 5.64 -23.48
CA PRO A 137 6.12 6.30 -23.47
C PRO A 137 5.95 7.79 -23.20
N ARG A 138 6.90 8.37 -22.47
CA ARG A 138 6.96 9.83 -22.32
C ARG A 138 7.55 10.44 -23.60
N LEU A 139 6.74 11.18 -24.35
CA LEU A 139 7.16 11.75 -25.63
C LEU A 139 8.21 12.85 -25.42
N ARG A 140 9.36 12.75 -26.10
CA ARG A 140 10.45 13.74 -26.02
C ARG A 140 10.19 14.94 -26.93
N GLN A 141 9.10 15.67 -26.72
CA GLN A 141 8.71 16.96 -27.35
C GLN A 141 7.24 17.17 -26.95
N SER A 142 6.74 18.25 -26.33
CA SER A 142 7.08 19.67 -26.26
C SER A 142 6.56 20.16 -24.90
N LYS A 143 7.18 21.21 -24.34
CA LYS A 143 6.75 21.82 -23.06
C LYS A 143 5.27 22.27 -23.05
N ASN A 144 4.57 22.24 -24.18
CA ASN A 144 3.16 22.61 -24.36
C ASN A 144 2.41 21.69 -25.36
N ASN A 145 2.51 20.36 -25.27
CA ASN A 145 1.64 19.51 -26.10
C ASN A 145 0.29 19.25 -25.40
N SER A 146 -0.64 20.19 -25.54
CA SER A 146 -2.01 20.07 -25.01
C SER A 146 -2.67 18.75 -25.42
N ASN A 147 -2.31 18.21 -26.59
CA ASN A 147 -2.90 16.99 -27.11
C ASN A 147 -2.44 15.73 -26.36
N GLU A 148 -1.16 15.65 -25.95
CA GLU A 148 -0.69 14.55 -25.10
C GLU A 148 -1.33 14.64 -23.72
N ALA A 149 -1.36 15.83 -23.11
CA ALA A 149 -2.02 16.02 -21.82
C ALA A 149 -3.52 15.63 -21.88
N ASN A 150 -4.23 16.08 -22.91
CA ASN A 150 -5.64 15.74 -23.11
C ASN A 150 -5.85 14.23 -23.32
N ALA A 151 -4.97 13.57 -24.07
CA ALA A 151 -5.02 12.12 -24.27
C ALA A 151 -4.83 11.33 -22.96
N LEU A 152 -3.89 11.76 -22.11
CA LEU A 152 -3.68 11.14 -20.79
C LEU A 152 -4.89 11.36 -19.88
N ILE A 153 -5.48 12.56 -19.90
CA ILE A 153 -6.70 12.89 -19.15
C ILE A 153 -7.89 12.06 -19.66
N GLU A 154 -8.04 11.89 -20.97
CA GLU A 154 -9.06 11.04 -21.58
C GLU A 154 -8.93 9.59 -21.13
N LEU A 155 -7.72 9.01 -21.17
CA LEU A 155 -7.44 7.66 -20.69
C LEU A 155 -7.77 7.52 -19.20
N GLN A 156 -7.43 8.52 -18.38
CA GLN A 156 -7.63 8.44 -16.94
C GLN A 156 -9.10 8.66 -16.54
N LEU A 157 -9.74 9.72 -17.04
CA LEU A 157 -11.07 10.14 -16.59
C LEU A 157 -12.20 9.51 -17.39
N LEU A 158 -12.09 9.48 -18.72
CA LEU A 158 -13.17 8.97 -19.57
C LEU A 158 -13.12 7.46 -19.70
N GLN A 159 -11.92 6.87 -19.76
CA GLN A 159 -11.74 5.42 -19.85
C GLN A 159 -11.54 4.72 -18.50
N GLN A 160 -11.41 5.49 -17.39
CA GLN A 160 -11.20 4.99 -16.03
C GLN A 160 -9.99 4.05 -15.90
N LEU A 161 -8.91 4.35 -16.63
CA LEU A 161 -7.69 3.56 -16.64
C LEU A 161 -6.64 4.19 -15.73
N HIS A 162 -5.81 3.36 -15.10
CA HIS A 162 -4.56 3.85 -14.52
C HIS A 162 -3.56 4.11 -15.65
N VAL A 163 -2.90 5.26 -15.65
CA VAL A 163 -1.96 5.65 -16.72
C VAL A 163 -0.56 5.80 -16.13
N GLU A 164 0.39 5.05 -16.67
CA GLU A 164 1.81 5.13 -16.30
C GLU A 164 2.63 5.63 -17.47
N GLN A 165 3.39 6.71 -17.26
CA GLN A 165 4.31 7.21 -18.27
C GLN A 165 5.72 6.65 -18.02
N LEU A 166 6.27 5.93 -18.99
CA LEU A 166 7.63 5.40 -18.90
C LEU A 166 8.66 6.45 -19.33
N PRO A 167 9.62 6.80 -18.45
CA PRO A 167 10.80 7.54 -18.87
C PRO A 167 11.75 6.63 -19.67
N SER A 168 12.73 7.26 -20.33
CA SER A 168 13.82 6.55 -20.99
C SER A 168 14.93 6.26 -19.97
N PRO A 169 15.53 5.05 -19.94
CA PRO A 169 15.33 3.92 -20.85
C PRO A 169 14.07 3.08 -20.55
N HIS A 170 13.16 2.98 -21.53
CA HIS A 170 11.82 2.43 -21.34
C HIS A 170 11.78 0.99 -20.80
N ALA A 171 12.68 0.10 -21.25
CA ALA A 171 12.65 -1.31 -20.86
C ALA A 171 13.03 -1.52 -19.38
N GLN A 172 14.03 -0.79 -18.89
CA GLN A 172 14.47 -0.88 -17.50
C GLN A 172 13.42 -0.31 -16.55
N GLU A 173 12.81 0.81 -16.93
CA GLU A 173 11.70 1.42 -16.19
C GLU A 173 10.46 0.52 -16.17
N LEU A 174 10.16 -0.14 -17.30
CA LEU A 174 9.11 -1.13 -17.38
C LEU A 174 9.40 -2.35 -16.50
N LEU A 175 10.63 -2.87 -16.50
CA LEU A 175 11.01 -3.95 -15.58
C LEU A 175 10.82 -3.52 -14.12
N ALA A 176 11.26 -2.32 -13.75
CA ALA A 176 11.09 -1.79 -12.39
C ALA A 176 9.61 -1.62 -12.02
N LEU A 177 8.76 -1.22 -12.97
CA LEU A 177 7.30 -1.19 -12.79
C LEU A 177 6.74 -2.60 -12.55
N LEU A 178 7.10 -3.57 -13.39
CA LEU A 178 6.65 -4.96 -13.26
C LEU A 178 7.13 -5.60 -11.96
N GLN A 179 8.34 -5.30 -11.49
CA GLN A 179 8.83 -5.76 -10.17
C GLN A 179 7.98 -5.21 -9.03
N ARG A 180 7.66 -3.90 -9.05
CA ARG A 180 6.80 -3.25 -8.05
C ARG A 180 5.39 -3.83 -8.07
N TYR A 181 4.79 -3.98 -9.25
CA TYR A 181 3.45 -4.57 -9.42
C TYR A 181 3.43 -6.03 -8.96
N THR A 182 4.39 -6.86 -9.40
CA THR A 182 4.46 -8.27 -9.01
C THR A 182 4.56 -8.42 -7.50
N LYS A 183 5.39 -7.60 -6.85
CA LYS A 183 5.49 -7.59 -5.38
C LYS A 183 4.18 -7.15 -4.72
N ALA A 184 3.57 -6.07 -5.19
CA ALA A 184 2.31 -5.58 -4.66
C ALA A 184 1.21 -6.64 -4.76
N ILE A 185 1.01 -7.19 -5.96
CA ILE A 185 0.04 -8.26 -6.26
C ILE A 185 0.32 -9.49 -5.40
N ALA A 186 1.57 -9.95 -5.33
CA ALA A 186 1.92 -11.13 -4.53
C ALA A 186 1.55 -10.97 -3.04
N GLU A 187 1.71 -9.78 -2.47
CA GLU A 187 1.42 -9.46 -1.06
C GLU A 187 -0.03 -9.02 -0.80
N THR A 188 -0.82 -8.67 -1.83
CA THR A 188 -2.22 -8.22 -1.71
C THR A 188 -3.09 -9.12 -0.82
N PRO A 189 -3.19 -10.45 -1.04
CA PRO A 189 -4.07 -11.29 -0.23
C PRO A 189 -3.67 -11.31 1.26
N TYR A 190 -2.37 -11.28 1.55
CA TYR A 190 -1.91 -11.20 2.94
C TYR A 190 -2.23 -9.85 3.58
N LYS A 191 -2.11 -8.75 2.82
CA LYS A 191 -2.49 -7.42 3.29
C LYS A 191 -3.99 -7.31 3.55
N GLN A 192 -4.82 -7.90 2.69
CA GLN A 192 -6.27 -7.98 2.88
C GLN A 192 -6.63 -8.75 4.15
N GLN A 193 -6.08 -9.96 4.34
CA GLN A 193 -6.30 -10.74 5.55
C GLN A 193 -5.85 -9.99 6.81
N ARG A 194 -4.69 -9.32 6.76
CA ARG A 194 -4.25 -8.47 7.88
C ARG A 194 -5.20 -7.30 8.12
N GLN A 195 -5.70 -6.66 7.08
CA GLN A 195 -6.62 -5.53 7.18
C GLN A 195 -7.96 -5.96 7.80
N GLU A 196 -8.49 -7.14 7.42
CA GLU A 196 -9.69 -7.73 8.03
C GLU A 196 -9.48 -7.97 9.53
N ILE A 197 -8.34 -8.53 9.93
CA ILE A 197 -7.98 -8.73 11.34
C ILE A 197 -7.88 -7.39 12.10
N LEU A 198 -7.43 -6.34 11.41
CA LEU A 198 -7.17 -5.01 11.97
C LEU A 198 -8.38 -4.05 11.86
N GLY A 199 -9.57 -4.54 11.52
CA GLY A 199 -10.78 -3.74 11.33
C GLY A 199 -11.14 -2.81 12.50
N SER A 200 -11.59 -1.60 12.16
CA SER A 200 -12.05 -0.50 13.02
C SER A 200 -11.02 0.03 14.04
N PHE A 201 -10.91 -0.58 15.23
CA PHE A 201 -10.13 -0.06 16.36
C PHE A 201 -8.63 -0.43 16.28
N LYS A 202 -8.32 -1.61 15.73
CA LYS A 202 -6.94 -2.14 15.70
C LYS A 202 -6.04 -1.47 14.68
N LYS A 203 -6.55 -0.59 13.81
CA LYS A 203 -5.74 0.18 12.85
C LYS A 203 -4.70 1.07 13.55
N TYR A 204 -5.04 1.63 14.71
CA TYR A 204 -4.10 2.42 15.54
C TYR A 204 -3.07 1.54 16.26
N LEU A 205 -3.38 0.25 16.43
CA LEU A 205 -2.49 -0.78 16.99
C LEU A 205 -1.68 -1.52 15.91
N ALA A 206 -2.02 -1.35 14.63
CA ALA A 206 -1.39 -2.06 13.50
C ALA A 206 0.10 -1.76 13.30
N ASN A 207 0.62 -0.73 13.96
CA ASN A 207 2.04 -0.37 14.01
C ASN A 207 2.81 -1.21 15.05
N ASP A 208 2.53 -2.52 15.11
CA ASP A 208 3.28 -3.46 15.92
C ASP A 208 4.78 -3.26 15.65
N ASN A 209 5.52 -2.88 16.70
CA ASN A 209 6.97 -2.65 16.73
C ASN A 209 7.53 -1.34 16.16
N LYS A 210 6.71 -0.38 15.68
CA LYS A 210 7.24 0.94 15.26
C LYS A 210 7.34 1.92 16.42
N GLN A 211 8.56 2.42 16.67
CA GLN A 211 8.92 3.36 17.74
C GLN A 211 8.56 2.87 19.16
N CYS A 212 8.65 1.56 19.40
CA CYS A 212 8.60 1.03 20.76
C CYS A 212 9.82 1.52 21.56
N VAL A 213 9.61 1.75 22.85
CA VAL A 213 10.68 2.17 23.77
C VAL A 213 11.13 0.94 24.56
N ARG A 214 12.41 0.58 24.42
CA ARG A 214 13.03 -0.43 25.28
C ARG A 214 13.11 0.11 26.70
N VAL A 215 12.60 -0.65 27.66
CA VAL A 215 12.64 -0.31 29.09
C VAL A 215 13.38 -1.41 29.82
N GLU A 216 14.45 -1.03 30.54
CA GLU A 216 15.27 -1.97 31.31
C GLU A 216 15.52 -1.40 32.70
N GLN A 217 15.15 -2.15 33.75
CA GLN A 217 15.38 -1.78 35.15
C GLN A 217 14.96 -0.33 35.49
N GLY A 218 13.89 0.15 34.86
CA GLY A 218 13.35 1.51 35.07
C GLY A 218 13.92 2.60 34.16
N LEU A 219 15.00 2.33 33.44
CA LEU A 219 15.51 3.21 32.38
C LEU A 219 14.57 3.15 31.18
N GLY A 220 14.12 4.33 30.72
CA GLY A 220 13.25 4.46 29.53
C GLY A 220 11.81 4.85 29.83
N TYR A 221 11.35 4.89 31.09
CA TYR A 221 9.97 5.29 31.41
C TYR A 221 9.62 6.71 30.98
N GLY A 222 10.54 7.67 31.12
CA GLY A 222 10.32 9.04 30.64
C GLY A 222 10.12 9.10 29.12
N ARG A 223 10.93 8.33 28.37
CA ARG A 223 10.80 8.22 26.92
C ARG A 223 9.53 7.48 26.51
N LEU A 224 9.13 6.45 27.27
CA LEU A 224 7.86 5.75 27.08
C LEU A 224 6.67 6.69 27.30
N TRP A 225 6.74 7.53 28.34
CA TRP A 225 5.71 8.51 28.63
C TRP A 225 5.59 9.57 27.52
N GLN A 226 6.71 10.08 27.05
CA GLN A 226 6.75 10.98 25.89
C GLN A 226 6.19 10.34 24.63
N GLN A 227 6.56 9.09 24.34
CA GLN A 227 6.04 8.36 23.19
C GLN A 227 4.54 8.11 23.31
N HIS A 228 4.03 7.78 24.50
CA HIS A 228 2.60 7.64 24.75
C HIS A 228 1.83 8.92 24.40
N LEU A 229 2.28 10.07 24.91
CA LEU A 229 1.66 11.37 24.62
C LEU A 229 1.71 11.70 23.13
N ASN A 230 2.83 11.50 22.45
CA ASN A 230 3.00 11.76 21.01
C ASN A 230 2.13 10.87 20.10
N ARG A 231 1.53 9.80 20.61
CA ARG A 231 0.56 8.99 19.84
C ARG A 231 -0.81 9.61 19.78
N LEU A 232 -1.10 10.55 20.65
CA LEU A 232 -2.37 11.24 20.68
C LEU A 232 -2.42 12.30 19.58
N PRO A 233 -3.56 12.44 18.88
CA PRO A 233 -3.71 13.51 17.91
C PRO A 233 -3.52 14.87 18.60
N MET A 234 -2.91 15.82 17.89
CA MET A 234 -2.58 17.18 18.36
C MET A 234 -1.46 17.29 19.39
N VAL A 235 -0.81 16.19 19.79
CA VAL A 235 0.35 16.23 20.67
C VAL A 235 1.63 16.14 19.86
N THR A 236 2.31 17.28 19.68
CA THR A 236 3.66 17.33 19.13
C THR A 236 4.71 17.09 20.21
N LEU A 237 5.97 16.92 19.81
CA LEU A 237 7.08 16.72 20.75
C LEU A 237 7.18 17.85 21.79
N GLU A 238 7.08 19.11 21.35
CA GLU A 238 7.13 20.29 22.24
C GLU A 238 5.95 20.33 23.21
N VAL A 239 4.76 19.92 22.76
CA VAL A 239 3.56 19.82 23.61
C VAL A 239 3.76 18.73 24.65
N ALA A 240 4.22 17.54 24.23
CA ALA A 240 4.51 16.44 25.15
C ALA A 240 5.56 16.84 26.19
N GLU A 241 6.64 17.50 25.80
CA GLU A 241 7.68 17.98 26.72
C GLU A 241 7.15 19.02 27.70
N SER A 242 6.26 19.91 27.24
CA SER A 242 5.62 20.92 28.09
C SER A 242 4.68 20.28 29.13
N ILE A 243 3.94 19.23 28.74
CA ILE A 243 3.13 18.42 29.67
C ILE A 243 4.04 17.68 30.66
N ILE A 244 5.08 17.01 30.18
CA ILE A 244 6.00 16.21 31.00
C ILE A 244 6.73 17.05 32.03
N ALA A 245 7.07 18.30 31.70
CA ALA A 245 7.69 19.23 32.62
C ALA A 245 6.85 19.47 33.89
N GLN A 246 5.52 19.45 33.78
CA GLN A 246 4.60 19.56 34.92
C GLN A 246 4.18 18.20 35.47
N TYR A 247 3.99 17.21 34.59
CA TYR A 247 3.54 15.86 34.91
C TYR A 247 4.55 14.82 34.38
N PRO A 248 5.65 14.57 35.11
CA PRO A 248 6.72 13.66 34.67
C PRO A 248 6.31 12.20 34.47
N CYS A 249 5.14 11.80 34.97
CA CYS A 249 4.60 10.46 34.79
C CYS A 249 3.06 10.48 34.75
N PRO A 250 2.42 9.44 34.15
CA PRO A 250 0.96 9.37 34.03
C PRO A 250 0.23 9.50 35.37
N LYS A 251 0.79 8.93 36.44
CA LYS A 251 0.19 8.96 37.78
C LYS A 251 0.01 10.39 38.29
N ARG A 252 0.97 11.31 38.04
CA ARG A 252 0.83 12.71 38.44
C ARG A 252 -0.26 13.43 37.65
N LEU A 253 -0.40 13.11 36.37
CA LEU A 253 -1.46 13.69 35.54
C LEU A 253 -2.85 13.20 36.00
N LEU A 254 -2.99 11.91 36.33
CA LEU A 254 -4.21 11.36 36.92
C LEU A 254 -4.56 12.03 38.25
N GLN A 255 -3.59 12.12 39.16
CA GLN A 255 -3.78 12.79 40.46
C GLN A 255 -4.18 14.25 40.29
N HIS A 256 -3.69 14.95 39.27
CA HIS A 256 -4.12 16.31 38.97
C HIS A 256 -5.59 16.37 38.58
N PHE A 257 -6.03 15.49 37.68
CA PHE A 257 -7.44 15.43 37.28
C PHE A 257 -8.38 15.02 38.42
N ASP A 258 -7.95 14.17 39.35
CA ASP A 258 -8.76 13.73 40.49
C ASP A 258 -8.91 14.83 41.57
N ASN A 259 -7.87 15.62 41.80
CA ASN A 259 -7.81 16.52 42.96
C ASN A 259 -8.19 17.98 42.66
N ASP A 260 -8.08 18.43 41.41
CA ASP A 260 -8.35 19.82 41.03
C ASP A 260 -9.64 19.94 40.18
N PRO A 261 -10.68 20.63 40.67
CA PRO A 261 -11.91 20.86 39.89
C PRO A 261 -11.68 21.69 38.62
N ASN A 262 -10.59 22.47 38.56
CA ASN A 262 -10.21 23.27 37.41
C ASN A 262 -9.09 22.63 36.57
N ALA A 263 -8.82 21.33 36.77
CA ALA A 263 -7.68 20.65 36.17
C ALA A 263 -7.57 20.82 34.64
N ILE A 264 -8.72 20.86 33.95
CA ILE A 264 -8.80 21.07 32.49
C ILE A 264 -8.24 22.45 32.11
N GLN A 265 -8.66 23.51 32.81
CA GLN A 265 -8.21 24.87 32.51
C GLN A 265 -6.72 25.04 32.84
N VAL A 266 -6.26 24.48 33.98
CA VAL A 266 -4.86 24.52 34.38
C VAL A 266 -3.94 23.86 33.34
N LEU A 267 -4.31 22.68 32.85
CA LEU A 267 -3.55 22.00 31.79
C LEU A 267 -3.62 22.77 30.45
N ALA A 268 -4.76 23.36 30.14
CA ALA A 268 -4.92 24.14 28.91
C ALA A 268 -4.04 25.39 28.87
N ASP A 269 -3.77 25.99 30.03
CA ASP A 269 -2.99 27.21 30.17
C ASP A 269 -1.46 27.01 30.15
N ILE A 270 -1.01 25.76 30.12
CA ILE A 270 0.42 25.42 30.01
C ILE A 270 0.99 26.04 28.74
N LYS A 271 2.01 26.87 28.92
CA LYS A 271 2.77 27.48 27.83
C LYS A 271 3.68 26.45 27.18
N ILE A 272 3.64 26.37 25.86
CA ILE A 272 4.48 25.46 25.09
C ILE A 272 5.87 26.09 24.94
N LYS A 273 6.91 25.43 25.46
CA LYS A 273 8.29 25.90 25.33
C LYS A 273 8.79 25.57 23.92
N ARG A 274 9.16 26.59 23.13
CA ARG A 274 9.86 26.40 21.85
C ARG A 274 11.37 26.51 22.07
N THR A 275 12.12 25.54 21.56
CA THR A 275 13.58 25.53 21.69
C THR A 275 14.28 26.34 20.58
N ASN A 276 13.56 26.76 19.54
CA ASN A 276 14.17 27.38 18.35
C ASN A 276 13.53 28.73 17.95
N GLY A 277 14.27 29.82 18.17
CA GLY A 277 14.00 31.16 17.63
C GLY A 277 14.35 32.30 18.60
N PRO A 278 14.83 33.47 18.13
CA PRO A 278 15.16 34.61 18.99
C PRO A 278 13.92 35.11 19.78
N GLU A 279 14.11 35.40 21.07
CA GLU A 279 13.05 35.69 22.05
C GLU A 279 11.99 36.75 21.67
N PRO A 280 12.26 37.82 20.89
CA PRO A 280 11.26 38.87 20.66
C PRO A 280 10.13 38.49 19.68
N LEU A 281 10.24 37.38 18.95
CA LEU A 281 9.29 36.98 17.89
C LEU A 281 8.49 35.70 18.22
N GLN A 282 8.64 35.16 19.43
CA GLN A 282 7.96 33.92 19.81
C GLN A 282 6.48 34.16 20.16
N SER A 283 5.58 33.68 19.30
CA SER A 283 4.14 33.55 19.62
C SER A 283 3.96 32.63 20.84
N GLN A 284 3.40 33.14 21.93
CA GLN A 284 3.10 32.36 23.14
C GLN A 284 1.91 31.41 22.87
N ARG A 285 2.21 30.19 22.43
CA ARG A 285 1.20 29.13 22.28
C ARG A 285 0.97 28.40 23.60
N ARG A 286 -0.27 27.99 23.83
CA ARG A 286 -0.69 27.16 24.96
C ARG A 286 -1.26 25.83 24.46
N ILE A 287 -1.40 24.86 25.35
CA ILE A 287 -2.00 23.55 25.05
C ILE A 287 -3.44 23.70 24.56
N GLY A 288 -4.23 24.54 25.24
CA GLY A 288 -5.62 24.83 24.89
C GLY A 288 -6.65 23.81 25.41
N ASN A 289 -7.89 24.28 25.52
CA ASN A 289 -8.98 23.55 26.18
C ASN A 289 -9.37 22.25 25.46
N VAL A 290 -9.25 22.21 24.13
CA VAL A 290 -9.62 21.02 23.35
C VAL A 290 -8.72 19.84 23.73
N LEU A 291 -7.40 20.00 23.65
CA LEU A 291 -6.47 18.93 24.00
C LEU A 291 -6.56 18.56 25.48
N SER A 292 -6.75 19.56 26.35
CA SER A 292 -6.91 19.31 27.78
C SER A 292 -8.14 18.49 28.13
N SER A 293 -9.30 18.83 27.55
CA SER A 293 -10.54 18.07 27.72
C SER A 293 -10.39 16.63 27.20
N LYS A 294 -9.74 16.44 26.04
CA LYS A 294 -9.46 15.11 25.49
C LYS A 294 -8.57 14.27 26.40
N LEU A 295 -7.53 14.87 27.00
CA LEU A 295 -6.67 14.17 27.94
C LEU A 295 -7.44 13.78 29.20
N HIS A 296 -8.23 14.69 29.76
CA HIS A 296 -9.10 14.37 30.90
C HIS A 296 -10.03 13.19 30.57
N THR A 297 -10.71 13.22 29.43
CA THR A 297 -11.57 12.13 28.98
C THR A 297 -10.78 10.83 28.78
N LEU A 298 -9.62 10.86 28.14
CA LEU A 298 -8.78 9.67 27.91
C LEU A 298 -8.38 8.96 29.22
N TYR A 299 -8.04 9.74 30.25
CA TYR A 299 -7.54 9.20 31.51
C TYR A 299 -8.64 8.82 32.51
N ASN A 300 -9.84 9.38 32.37
CA ASN A 300 -10.94 9.18 33.32
C ASN A 300 -12.13 8.39 32.76
N ALA A 301 -12.28 8.28 31.44
CA ALA A 301 -13.35 7.49 30.84
C ALA A 301 -13.20 6.00 31.19
N ARG A 302 -14.31 5.37 31.60
CA ARG A 302 -14.37 3.94 31.87
C ARG A 302 -14.95 3.13 30.72
N ASP A 303 -15.63 3.78 29.79
CA ASP A 303 -16.17 3.15 28.59
C ASP A 303 -15.10 3.12 27.48
N PRO A 304 -14.67 1.92 27.02
CA PRO A 304 -13.66 1.79 25.97
C PRO A 304 -14.09 2.35 24.61
N ASN A 305 -15.38 2.63 24.41
CA ASN A 305 -15.90 3.21 23.17
C ASN A 305 -16.05 4.74 23.22
N THR A 306 -15.70 5.37 24.34
CA THR A 306 -15.72 6.84 24.46
C THR A 306 -14.75 7.46 23.47
N LEU A 307 -15.26 8.34 22.61
CA LEU A 307 -14.45 9.06 21.63
C LEU A 307 -13.72 10.24 22.29
N ILE A 308 -12.42 10.35 21.99
CA ILE A 308 -11.56 11.47 22.44
C ILE A 308 -11.30 12.46 21.32
#